data_AF-A0A1H9I7L3-F1
#
_entry.id   AF-A0A1H9I7L3-F1
#
_cell.length_a   1.000
_cell.length_b   1.000
_cell.length_c   1.000
_cell.angle_alpha   90.00
_cell.angle_beta   90.00
_cell.angle_gamma   90.00
#
_symmetry.space_group_name_H-M   'P 1'
#
loop_
_entity.id
_entity.type
_entity.pdbx_description
1 polymer ?
#
loop_
_entity_poly.entity_id
_entity_poly.type
_entity_poly.pdbx_seq_one_letter_code
_entity_poly.pdbx_strand_id
1 'polypeptide(L)'
;MIAAETVMLFKLTAGIRTHIKVRVAEWALGTILFNFGWILLLPAQTFDGPSYAGMARVAPEGVWGLACLIVGAARLVALFINGTRRRTPHVRAIMAFLSCFFWLQISLCFLQAGTVPTGLAVYPVLLALDIFNLFRASSDARLSDEVARNGRA
;
A
#
# COMPACT_ATOMS: atom_id res chain seq x y z
N MET A 1 11.29 -4.40 -35.10
CA MET A 1 11.33 -3.61 -33.85
C MET A 1 9.94 -3.45 -33.25
N ILE A 2 8.94 -2.98 -34.01
CA ILE A 2 7.54 -2.76 -33.54
C ILE A 2 6.87 -4.03 -32.96
N ALA A 3 7.03 -5.20 -33.59
CA ALA A 3 6.40 -6.44 -33.13
C ALA A 3 6.88 -6.93 -31.74
N ALA A 4 8.12 -6.61 -31.35
CA ALA A 4 8.67 -7.00 -30.05
C ALA A 4 8.09 -6.13 -28.92
N GLU A 5 7.91 -4.83 -29.17
CA GLU A 5 7.26 -3.91 -28.23
C GLU A 5 5.80 -4.27 -28.01
N THR A 6 5.06 -4.61 -29.08
CA THR A 6 3.65 -5.01 -28.97
C THR A 6 3.49 -6.30 -28.18
N VAL A 7 4.33 -7.31 -28.42
CA VAL A 7 4.29 -8.59 -27.67
C VAL A 7 4.68 -8.38 -26.20
N MET A 8 5.63 -7.49 -25.91
CA MET A 8 6.02 -7.14 -24.54
C MET A 8 4.89 -6.42 -23.79
N LEU A 9 4.26 -5.43 -24.42
CA LEU A 9 3.09 -4.73 -23.89
C LEU A 9 1.90 -5.67 -23.66
N PHE A 10 1.65 -6.62 -24.57
CA PHE A 10 0.58 -7.61 -24.41
C PHE A 10 0.84 -8.59 -23.26
N LYS A 11 2.10 -9.04 -23.09
CA LYS A 11 2.49 -9.89 -21.95
C LYS A 11 2.44 -9.14 -20.62
N LEU A 12 2.85 -7.87 -20.60
CA LEU A 12 2.75 -6.98 -19.44
C LEU A 12 1.29 -6.84 -19.00
N THR A 13 0.40 -6.48 -19.93
CA THR A 13 -1.03 -6.27 -19.65
C THR A 13 -1.76 -7.56 -19.27
N ALA A 14 -1.42 -8.70 -19.88
CA ALA A 14 -2.00 -10.00 -19.54
C ALA A 14 -1.59 -10.51 -18.14
N GLY A 15 -0.31 -10.39 -17.76
CA GLY A 15 0.17 -10.77 -16.43
C GLY A 15 -0.39 -9.88 -15.31
N ILE A 16 -0.55 -8.59 -15.58
CA ILE A 16 -1.20 -7.66 -14.65
C ILE A 16 -2.67 -8.03 -14.43
N ARG A 17 -3.42 -8.34 -15.50
CA ARG A 17 -4.85 -8.68 -15.41
C ARG A 17 -5.15 -9.95 -14.62
N THR A 18 -4.31 -10.99 -14.70
CA THR A 18 -4.50 -12.22 -13.93
C THR A 18 -4.14 -12.04 -12.45
N HIS A 19 -3.10 -11.28 -12.13
CA HIS A 19 -2.69 -11.04 -10.75
C HIS A 19 -3.51 -9.96 -10.03
N ILE A 20 -4.07 -8.98 -10.76
CA ILE A 20 -4.99 -7.97 -10.18
C ILE A 20 -6.16 -8.65 -9.49
N LYS A 21 -6.80 -9.66 -10.10
CA LYS A 21 -7.98 -10.33 -9.53
C LYS A 21 -7.72 -10.99 -8.17
N VAL A 22 -6.52 -11.52 -7.95
CA VAL A 22 -6.14 -12.18 -6.69
C VAL A 22 -5.68 -11.16 -5.64
N ARG A 23 -5.24 -9.97 -6.07
CA ARG A 23 -4.59 -8.96 -5.23
C ARG A 23 -5.30 -7.60 -5.24
N VAL A 24 -6.59 -7.59 -5.52
CA VAL A 24 -7.40 -6.35 -5.58
C VAL A 24 -7.23 -5.53 -4.31
N ALA A 25 -7.27 -6.16 -3.13
CA ALA A 25 -7.09 -5.46 -1.86
C ALA A 25 -5.70 -4.79 -1.73
N GLU A 26 -4.62 -5.43 -2.19
CA GLU A 26 -3.27 -4.84 -2.13
C GLU A 26 -3.15 -3.63 -3.06
N TRP A 27 -3.71 -3.73 -4.27
CA TRP A 27 -3.76 -2.62 -5.23
C TRP A 27 -4.61 -1.47 -4.71
N ALA A 28 -5.79 -1.77 -4.18
CA ALA A 28 -6.69 -0.77 -3.61
C ALA A 28 -6.01 -0.02 -2.45
N LEU A 29 -5.42 -0.73 -1.48
CA LEU A 29 -4.79 -0.10 -0.32
C LEU A 29 -3.54 0.71 -0.68
N GLY A 30 -2.71 0.20 -1.60
CA GLY A 30 -1.58 0.97 -2.14
C GLY A 30 -2.03 2.24 -2.85
N THR A 31 -3.13 2.17 -3.60
CA THR A 31 -3.71 3.32 -4.31
C THR A 31 -4.32 4.33 -3.34
N ILE A 32 -5.03 3.86 -2.32
CA ILE A 32 -5.62 4.73 -1.28
C ILE A 32 -4.51 5.44 -0.51
N LEU A 33 -3.43 4.76 -0.12
CA LEU A 33 -2.30 5.39 0.58
C LEU A 33 -1.58 6.42 -0.29
N PHE A 34 -1.35 6.10 -1.57
CA PHE A 34 -0.79 7.03 -2.55
C PHE A 34 -1.68 8.27 -2.71
N ASN A 35 -2.98 8.08 -2.93
CA ASN A 35 -3.93 9.18 -3.11
C ASN A 35 -4.09 10.01 -1.84
N PHE A 36 -4.09 9.39 -0.66
CA PHE A 36 -4.10 10.11 0.61
C PHE A 36 -2.89 11.04 0.72
N GLY A 37 -1.69 10.54 0.41
CA GLY A 37 -0.48 11.35 0.37
C GLY A 37 -0.56 12.49 -0.66
N TRP A 38 -1.06 12.19 -1.87
CA TRP A 38 -1.24 13.18 -2.94
C TRP A 38 -2.18 14.31 -2.53
N ILE A 39 -3.32 13.99 -1.93
CA ILE A 39 -4.31 14.99 -1.49
C ILE A 39 -3.73 15.93 -0.43
N LEU A 40 -2.96 15.41 0.53
CA LEU A 40 -2.30 16.25 1.55
C LEU A 40 -1.18 17.15 1.01
N LEU A 41 -0.74 16.94 -0.24
CA LEU A 41 0.25 17.78 -0.90
C LEU A 41 -0.37 18.83 -1.84
N LEU A 42 -1.69 18.78 -2.05
CA LEU A 42 -2.40 19.84 -2.76
C LEU A 42 -2.35 21.13 -1.94
N PRO A 43 -2.48 22.32 -2.56
CA PRO A 43 -2.47 23.61 -1.87
C PRO A 43 -3.79 23.86 -1.11
N ALA A 44 -4.13 22.95 -0.22
CA ALA A 44 -5.25 23.02 0.71
C ALA A 44 -4.71 22.89 2.13
N GLN A 45 -5.43 23.44 3.11
CA GLN A 45 -5.06 23.35 4.52
C GLN A 45 -5.93 22.29 5.21
N THR A 46 -5.71 21.02 4.87
CA THR A 46 -6.52 19.92 5.42
C THR A 46 -6.40 19.85 6.94
N PHE A 47 -5.19 20.09 7.44
CA PHE A 47 -4.86 19.98 8.86
C PHE A 47 -5.39 21.13 9.72
N ASP A 48 -5.93 22.20 9.11
CA ASP A 48 -6.66 23.26 9.86
C ASP A 48 -7.97 22.72 10.46
N GLY A 49 -8.48 21.61 9.94
CA GLY A 49 -9.67 20.95 10.47
C GLY A 49 -9.40 20.29 11.85
N PRO A 50 -10.30 20.42 12.83
CA PRO A 50 -10.08 19.89 14.19
C PRO A 50 -9.87 18.38 14.21
N SER A 51 -10.45 17.64 13.26
CA SER A 51 -10.28 16.19 13.12
C SER A 51 -8.85 15.75 12.82
N TYR A 52 -8.02 16.63 12.27
CA TYR A 52 -6.63 16.37 11.92
C TYR A 52 -5.64 16.86 12.99
N ALA A 53 -6.12 17.49 14.07
CA ALA A 53 -5.28 18.02 15.15
C ALA A 53 -4.38 16.94 15.79
N GLY A 54 -4.82 15.68 15.82
CA GLY A 54 -3.98 14.55 16.23
C GLY A 54 -2.78 14.35 15.30
N MET A 55 -3.00 14.36 13.98
CA MET A 55 -1.94 14.18 12.99
C MET A 55 -0.98 15.38 12.94
N ALA A 56 -1.51 16.59 13.06
CA ALA A 56 -0.72 17.83 13.08
C ALA A 56 0.25 17.90 14.26
N ARG A 57 -0.08 17.26 15.40
CA ARG A 57 0.82 17.14 16.56
C ARG A 57 1.99 16.17 16.31
N VAL A 58 1.82 15.21 15.41
CA VAL A 58 2.87 14.22 15.08
C VAL A 58 3.84 14.79 14.05
N ALA A 59 3.32 15.38 12.97
CA ALA A 59 4.13 15.98 11.91
C ALA A 59 3.31 16.97 11.07
N PRO A 60 3.96 17.94 10.38
CA PRO A 60 3.28 18.82 9.43
C PRO A 60 2.58 18.05 8.29
N GLU A 61 1.51 18.63 7.75
CA GLU A 61 0.69 18.03 6.67
C GLU A 61 1.54 17.55 5.49
N GLY A 62 2.49 18.38 5.02
CA GLY A 62 3.37 18.03 3.90
C GLY A 62 4.29 16.83 4.18
N VAL A 63 4.67 16.59 5.45
CA VAL A 63 5.49 15.43 5.83
C VAL A 63 4.66 14.15 5.75
N TRP A 64 3.42 14.19 6.25
CA TRP A 64 2.46 13.09 6.07
C TRP A 64 2.19 12.82 4.60
N GLY A 65 1.93 13.88 3.84
CA GLY A 65 1.69 13.82 2.40
C GLY A 65 2.82 13.12 1.66
N LEU A 66 4.06 13.57 1.86
CA LEU A 66 5.23 13.00 1.21
C LEU A 66 5.49 11.55 1.64
N ALA A 67 5.40 11.24 2.93
CA ALA A 67 5.65 9.90 3.45
C ALA A 67 4.63 8.88 2.91
N CYS A 68 3.33 9.21 2.96
CA CYS A 68 2.26 8.36 2.42
C CYS A 68 2.39 8.21 0.89
N LEU A 69 2.72 9.29 0.18
CA LEU A 69 2.90 9.26 -1.27
C LEU A 69 4.05 8.33 -1.68
N ILE A 70 5.22 8.47 -1.03
CA ILE A 70 6.40 7.64 -1.33
C ILE A 70 6.11 6.16 -1.04
N VAL A 71 5.53 5.85 0.13
CA VAL A 71 5.26 4.46 0.52
C VAL A 71 4.16 3.84 -0.33
N GLY A 72 3.08 4.59 -0.63
CA GLY A 72 2.04 4.17 -1.56
C GLY A 72 2.59 3.89 -2.95
N ALA A 73 3.43 4.79 -3.48
CA ALA A 73 4.08 4.63 -4.79
C ALA A 73 5.02 3.40 -4.81
N ALA A 74 5.89 3.26 -3.81
CA ALA A 74 6.81 2.13 -3.68
C ALA A 74 6.05 0.80 -3.64
N ARG A 75 4.92 0.75 -2.94
CA ARG A 75 4.05 -0.41 -2.88
C ARG A 75 3.43 -0.75 -4.24
N LEU A 76 2.90 0.25 -4.96
CA LEU A 76 2.32 0.04 -6.29
C LEU A 76 3.38 -0.45 -7.30
N VAL A 77 4.60 0.11 -7.24
CA VAL A 77 5.74 -0.36 -8.04
C VAL A 77 6.10 -1.81 -7.69
N ALA A 78 6.15 -2.16 -6.40
CA ALA A 78 6.43 -3.52 -5.96
C ALA A 78 5.36 -4.52 -6.49
N LEU A 79 4.08 -4.14 -6.47
CA LEU A 79 2.99 -4.96 -7.01
C LEU A 79 3.10 -5.13 -8.53
N PHE A 80 3.44 -4.06 -9.24
CA PHE A 80 3.65 -4.09 -10.68
C PHE A 80 4.80 -5.03 -11.07
N ILE A 81 5.95 -4.92 -10.40
CA ILE A 81 7.11 -5.81 -10.64
C ILE A 81 6.76 -7.26 -10.31
N ASN A 82 6.02 -7.47 -9.21
CA ASN A 82 5.63 -8.81 -8.77
C ASN A 82 4.64 -9.49 -9.75
N GLY A 83 3.78 -8.71 -10.40
CA GLY A 83 2.82 -9.20 -11.40
C GLY A 83 3.41 -9.46 -12.78
N THR A 84 4.61 -8.97 -13.08
CA THR A 84 5.16 -8.95 -14.45
C THR A 84 6.44 -9.76 -14.64
N ARG A 85 7.35 -9.80 -13.65
CA ARG A 85 8.72 -10.30 -13.87
C ARG A 85 9.23 -11.31 -12.84
N ARG A 86 9.01 -11.09 -11.54
CA ARG A 86 9.59 -11.92 -10.47
C ARG A 86 8.65 -12.04 -9.27
N ARG A 87 8.49 -13.24 -8.70
CA ARG A 87 7.81 -13.42 -7.41
C ARG A 87 8.70 -12.84 -6.29
N THR A 88 8.33 -11.67 -5.77
CA THR A 88 8.97 -10.96 -4.64
C THR A 88 8.03 -10.88 -3.42
N PRO A 89 7.62 -12.01 -2.81
CA PRO A 89 6.65 -12.02 -1.71
C PRO A 89 7.15 -11.28 -0.46
N HIS A 90 8.46 -11.33 -0.18
CA HIS A 90 9.09 -10.57 0.91
C HIS A 90 8.87 -9.06 0.79
N VAL A 91 9.09 -8.50 -0.40
CA VAL A 91 8.87 -7.07 -0.66
C VAL A 91 7.40 -6.71 -0.48
N ARG A 92 6.47 -7.57 -0.90
CA ARG A 92 5.03 -7.36 -0.67
C ARG A 92 4.69 -7.34 0.81
N ALA A 93 5.26 -8.25 1.60
CA ALA A 93 5.03 -8.30 3.04
C ALA A 93 5.55 -7.02 3.72
N ILE A 94 6.76 -6.57 3.37
CA ILE A 94 7.34 -5.31 3.88
C ILE A 94 6.44 -4.12 3.53
N MET A 95 5.95 -4.02 2.29
CA MET A 95 5.08 -2.92 1.88
C MET A 95 3.74 -2.93 2.61
N ALA A 96 3.14 -4.11 2.83
CA ALA A 96 1.91 -4.22 3.63
C ALA A 96 2.15 -3.80 5.10
N PHE A 97 3.27 -4.22 5.69
CA PHE A 97 3.65 -3.82 7.04
C PHE A 97 3.84 -2.30 7.18
N LEU A 98 4.54 -1.67 6.22
CA LEU A 98 4.71 -0.21 6.23
C LEU A 98 3.36 0.51 6.11
N SER A 99 2.45 0.03 5.27
CA SER A 99 1.10 0.61 5.20
C SER A 99 0.29 0.40 6.48
N CYS A 100 0.40 -0.76 7.14
CA CYS A 100 -0.20 -0.97 8.47
C CYS A 100 0.24 0.11 9.46
N PHE A 101 1.52 0.47 9.47
CA PHE A 101 2.04 1.52 10.34
C PHE A 101 1.32 2.85 10.11
N PHE A 102 1.13 3.28 8.86
CA PHE A 102 0.39 4.50 8.55
C PHE A 102 -1.08 4.41 8.96
N TRP A 103 -1.78 3.32 8.63
CA TRP A 103 -3.20 3.19 8.98
C TRP A 103 -3.44 3.14 10.49
N LEU A 104 -2.53 2.51 11.23
CA LEU A 104 -2.55 2.52 12.69
C LEU A 104 -2.39 3.94 13.24
N GLN A 105 -1.36 4.65 12.79
CA GLN A 105 -1.10 6.02 13.25
C GLN A 105 -2.25 6.97 12.93
N ILE A 106 -2.77 6.92 11.69
CA ILE A 106 -3.92 7.74 11.27
C ILE A 106 -5.14 7.43 12.14
N SER A 107 -5.44 6.14 12.36
CA SER A 107 -6.58 5.72 13.20
C SER A 107 -6.45 6.24 14.63
N LEU A 108 -5.26 6.13 15.23
CA LEU A 108 -5.01 6.61 16.60
C LEU A 108 -5.10 8.14 16.67
N CYS A 109 -4.56 8.86 15.69
CA CYS A 109 -4.64 10.31 15.64
C CYS A 109 -6.09 10.81 15.56
N PHE A 110 -6.90 10.16 14.74
CA PHE A 110 -8.32 10.47 14.60
C PHE A 110 -9.09 10.15 15.90
N LEU A 111 -8.78 9.03 16.55
CA LEU A 111 -9.39 8.66 17.83
C LEU A 111 -9.09 9.68 18.94
N GLN A 112 -7.90 10.27 18.92
CA GLN A 112 -7.44 11.25 19.91
C GLN A 112 -7.79 12.70 19.56
N ALA A 113 -8.40 12.97 18.40
CA ALA A 113 -8.73 14.32 17.95
C ALA A 113 -9.93 14.93 18.69
N GLY A 114 -10.72 14.13 19.41
CA GLY A 114 -11.91 14.61 20.14
C GLY A 114 -13.11 14.96 19.24
N THR A 115 -13.03 14.62 17.95
CA THR A 115 -14.08 14.79 16.94
C THR A 115 -14.57 13.44 16.44
N VAL A 116 -15.72 13.38 15.74
CA VAL A 116 -16.26 12.14 15.15
C VAL A 116 -16.27 12.20 13.61
N PRO A 117 -15.11 12.17 12.93
CA PRO A 117 -15.03 12.11 11.48
C PRO A 117 -15.32 10.69 10.97
N THR A 118 -15.76 10.58 9.72
CA THR A 118 -15.95 9.29 9.02
C THR A 118 -14.67 8.45 8.97
N GLY A 119 -13.49 9.08 9.07
CA GLY A 119 -12.19 8.40 9.16
C GLY A 119 -12.08 7.40 10.31
N LEU A 120 -12.81 7.60 11.42
CA LEU A 120 -12.85 6.65 12.54
C LEU A 120 -13.44 5.28 12.14
N ALA A 121 -14.34 5.24 11.16
CA ALA A 121 -14.88 4.00 10.64
C ALA A 121 -13.99 3.41 9.54
N VAL A 122 -13.42 4.27 8.69
CA VAL A 122 -12.69 3.85 7.49
C VAL A 122 -11.29 3.32 7.81
N TYR A 123 -10.46 4.10 8.51
CA TYR A 123 -9.04 3.78 8.65
C TYR A 123 -8.74 2.49 9.45
N PRO A 124 -9.49 2.13 10.50
CA PRO A 124 -9.31 0.84 11.18
C PRO A 124 -9.61 -0.36 10.26
N VAL A 125 -10.55 -0.22 9.33
CA VAL A 125 -10.86 -1.27 8.34
C VAL A 125 -9.71 -1.41 7.35
N LEU A 126 -9.14 -0.30 6.88
CA LEU A 126 -7.96 -0.34 5.99
C LEU A 126 -6.76 -1.01 6.68
N LEU A 127 -6.55 -0.71 7.97
CA LEU A 127 -5.55 -1.39 8.80
C LEU A 127 -5.78 -2.89 8.85
N ALA A 128 -7.01 -3.34 9.15
CA ALA A 128 -7.34 -4.76 9.23
C ALA A 128 -7.11 -5.48 7.89
N LEU A 129 -7.48 -4.86 6.77
CA LEU A 129 -7.22 -5.39 5.44
C LEU A 129 -5.73 -5.47 5.12
N ASP A 130 -4.92 -4.50 5.56
CA ASP A 130 -3.47 -4.56 5.36
C ASP A 130 -2.78 -5.60 6.24
N ILE A 131 -3.27 -5.81 7.47
CA ILE A 131 -2.84 -6.92 8.33
C ILE A 131 -3.13 -8.27 7.64
N PHE A 132 -4.32 -8.42 7.07
CA PHE A 132 -4.65 -9.63 6.30
C PHE A 132 -3.71 -9.84 5.10
N ASN A 133 -3.44 -8.78 4.34
CA ASN A 133 -2.50 -8.84 3.21
C ASN A 133 -1.07 -9.16 3.66
N LEU A 134 -0.64 -8.63 4.81
CA LEU A 134 0.65 -8.93 5.41
C LEU A 134 0.77 -10.43 5.72
N PHE A 135 -0.20 -11.03 6.42
CA PHE A 135 -0.18 -12.47 6.70
C PHE A 135 -0.17 -13.32 5.43
N ARG A 136 -0.98 -12.95 4.43
CA ARG A 136 -1.01 -13.64 3.15
C ARG A 136 0.34 -13.56 2.42
N ALA A 137 0.95 -12.38 2.35
CA ALA A 137 2.24 -12.18 1.71
C ALA A 137 3.38 -12.89 2.45
N SER A 138 3.34 -12.94 3.78
CA SER A 138 4.30 -13.69 4.59
C SER A 138 4.19 -15.20 4.38
N SER A 139 2.97 -15.73 4.26
CA SER A 139 2.76 -17.14 3.89
C SER A 139 3.28 -17.46 2.49
N ASP A 140 3.03 -16.58 1.51
CA ASP A 140 3.61 -16.70 0.15
C ASP A 140 5.15 -16.70 0.18
N ALA A 141 5.74 -15.89 1.07
CA ALA A 141 7.18 -15.77 1.25
C ALA A 141 7.78 -17.06 1.80
N ARG A 142 7.18 -17.59 2.88
CA ARG A 142 7.57 -18.87 3.47
C ARG A 142 7.52 -20.01 2.45
N LEU A 143 6.44 -20.12 1.69
CA LEU A 143 6.30 -21.16 0.67
C LEU A 143 7.37 -21.03 -0.43
N SER A 144 7.70 -19.79 -0.82
CA SER A 144 8.75 -19.54 -1.81
C SER A 144 10.13 -19.94 -1.29
N ASP A 145 10.41 -19.70 -0.01
CA ASP A 145 11.67 -20.08 0.64
C ASP A 145 11.78 -21.61 0.80
N GLU A 146 10.68 -22.29 1.15
CA GLU A 146 10.62 -23.76 1.22
C GLU A 146 10.90 -24.41 -0.14
N VAL A 147 10.31 -23.90 -1.23
CA VAL A 147 10.58 -24.37 -2.60
C VAL A 147 12.04 -24.12 -2.99
N ALA A 148 12.58 -22.94 -2.68
CA ALA A 148 13.97 -22.60 -2.96
C ALA A 148 14.96 -23.47 -2.18
N ARG A 149 14.61 -23.89 -0.96
CA ARG A 149 15.40 -24.82 -0.14
C ARG A 149 15.35 -26.24 -0.70
N ASN A 150 14.16 -26.73 -1.04
CA ASN A 150 13.98 -28.10 -1.51
C ASN A 150 14.51 -28.32 -2.94
N GLY A 151 14.51 -27.29 -3.79
CA GLY A 151 15.12 -27.35 -5.14
C GLY A 151 16.64 -27.19 -5.16
N ARG A 152 17.28 -27.00 -4.00
CA ARG A 152 18.74 -27.00 -3.83
C ARG A 152 19.28 -28.31 -3.23
N ALA A 153 18.39 -29.24 -2.88
CA ALA A 153 18.72 -30.63 -2.51
C ALA A 153 18.63 -31.52 -3.75
#